data_AF-A0A1Q6LSR7-F1
#
_entry.id   AF-A0A1Q6LSR7-F1
#
_cell.length_a   1.000
_cell.length_b   1.000
_cell.length_c   1.000
_cell.angle_alpha   90.00
_cell.angle_beta   90.00
_cell.angle_gamma   90.00
#
_symmetry.space_group_name_H-M   'P 1'
#
loop_
_entity.id
_entity.type
_entity.pdbx_description
1 polymer ?
#
loop_
_entity_poly.entity_id
_entity_poly.type
_entity_poly.pdbx_seq_one_letter_code
_entity_poly.pdbx_strand_id
1 'polypeptide(L)'
;MILEANAYGLSFSVILAMTYGELKRYILFHRDFEKRQYQNLSQIAYIQAGVIAAAVAGEDVGAVYDLFPYWTKDDVLDIQAAKAMAYFDQF
;
A
#
# COMPACT_ATOMS: atom_id res chain seq x y z
N MET A 1 7.73 -25.71 -5.90
CA MET A 1 9.06 -25.28 -6.40
C MET A 1 9.06 -24.95 -7.89
N ILE A 2 9.11 -25.89 -8.84
CA ILE A 2 9.14 -25.52 -10.28
C ILE A 2 7.88 -24.74 -10.70
N LEU A 3 6.69 -25.25 -10.37
CA LEU A 3 5.42 -24.56 -10.65
C LEU A 3 5.28 -23.22 -9.93
N GLU A 4 5.83 -23.13 -8.71
CA GLU A 4 5.76 -21.93 -7.87
C GLU A 4 6.70 -20.83 -8.38
N ALA A 5 7.92 -21.19 -8.77
CA ALA A 5 8.84 -20.29 -9.46
C ALA A 5 8.25 -19.79 -10.79
N ASN A 6 7.54 -20.66 -11.51
CA ASN A 6 6.85 -20.26 -12.73
C ASN A 6 5.70 -19.29 -12.45
N ALA A 7 4.92 -19.51 -11.38
CA ALA A 7 3.87 -18.59 -10.95
C ALA A 7 4.42 -17.20 -10.57
N TYR A 8 5.63 -17.14 -10.02
CA TYR A 8 6.35 -15.88 -9.77
C TYR A 8 7.02 -15.27 -11.01
N GLY A 9 6.87 -15.88 -12.19
CA GLY A 9 7.30 -15.32 -13.47
C GLY A 9 8.59 -15.88 -14.06
N LEU A 10 9.21 -16.92 -13.47
CA LEU A 10 10.36 -17.58 -14.09
C LEU A 10 9.94 -18.48 -15.25
N SER A 11 10.61 -18.32 -16.40
CA SER A 11 10.44 -19.22 -17.53
C SER A 11 11.00 -20.61 -17.22
N PHE A 12 10.40 -21.64 -17.82
CA PHE A 12 10.77 -23.03 -17.58
C PHE A 12 12.25 -23.32 -17.91
N SER A 13 12.79 -22.70 -18.97
CA SER A 13 14.21 -22.83 -19.35
C SER A 13 15.15 -22.29 -18.29
N VAL A 14 14.79 -21.18 -17.63
CA VAL A 14 15.59 -20.60 -16.54
C VAL A 14 15.51 -21.47 -15.29
N ILE A 15 14.32 -21.97 -14.96
CA ILE A 15 14.14 -22.85 -13.79
C ILE A 15 15.00 -24.11 -13.88
N LEU A 16 15.10 -24.72 -15.07
CA LEU A 16 15.93 -25.90 -15.30
C LEU A 16 17.43 -25.62 -15.23
N ALA A 17 17.86 -24.37 -15.47
CA ALA A 17 19.25 -23.95 -15.37
C ALA A 17 19.66 -23.57 -13.93
N MET A 18 18.70 -23.35 -13.03
CA MET A 18 18.97 -22.97 -11.64
C MET A 18 19.25 -24.18 -10.75
N THR A 19 20.15 -24.01 -9.79
CA THR A 19 20.32 -24.98 -8.71
C THR A 19 19.13 -24.97 -7.76
N TYR A 20 18.95 -26.06 -7.02
CA TYR A 20 17.92 -26.16 -5.98
C TYR A 20 17.99 -24.99 -4.97
N GLY A 21 19.21 -24.60 -4.56
CA GLY A 21 19.43 -23.51 -3.61
C GLY A 21 18.99 -22.15 -4.15
N GLU A 22 19.30 -21.85 -5.41
CA GLU A 22 18.90 -20.61 -6.07
C GLU A 22 17.39 -20.54 -6.27
N LEU A 23 16.77 -21.64 -6.69
CA LEU A 23 15.32 -21.74 -6.85
C LEU A 23 14.60 -21.52 -5.51
N LYS A 24 15.09 -22.16 -4.45
CA LYS A 24 14.56 -22.00 -3.09
C LYS A 24 14.68 -20.54 -2.62
N ARG A 25 15.83 -19.90 -2.85
CA ARG A 25 16.04 -18.50 -2.44
C ARG A 25 15.12 -17.55 -3.20
N TYR A 26 14.94 -17.75 -4.50
CA TYR A 26 14.06 -16.96 -5.33
C TYR A 26 12.61 -17.03 -4.84
N ILE A 27 12.10 -18.24 -4.59
CA ILE A 27 10.74 -18.47 -4.10
C ILE A 27 10.52 -17.84 -2.73
N LEU A 28 11.46 -18.02 -1.80
CA LEU A 28 11.35 -17.44 -0.46
C LEU A 28 11.33 -15.92 -0.51
N PHE A 29 12.15 -15.30 -1.35
CA PHE A 29 12.15 -13.85 -1.54
C PHE A 29 10.80 -13.34 -2.02
N HIS A 30 10.19 -13.97 -3.03
CA HIS A 30 8.89 -13.55 -3.56
C HIS A 30 7.76 -13.74 -2.55
N ARG A 31 7.77 -14.85 -1.82
CA ARG A 31 6.80 -15.10 -0.74
C ARG A 31 6.90 -14.08 0.39
N ASP A 32 8.12 -13.72 0.80
CA ASP A 32 8.33 -12.69 1.82
C ASP A 32 7.90 -11.30 1.33
N PHE A 33 8.14 -11.01 0.05
CA PHE A 33 7.70 -9.77 -0.59
C PHE A 33 6.17 -9.67 -0.64
N GLU A 34 5.49 -10.70 -1.16
CA GLU A 34 4.03 -10.76 -1.19
C GLU A 34 3.43 -10.65 0.21
N LYS A 35 4.00 -11.37 1.18
CA LYS A 35 3.57 -11.27 2.59
C LYS A 35 3.62 -9.82 3.09
N ARG A 36 4.71 -9.10 2.83
CA ARG A 36 4.83 -7.68 3.23
C ARG A 36 3.81 -6.80 2.50
N GLN A 37 3.56 -7.05 1.21
CA GLN A 37 2.54 -6.32 0.47
C GLN A 37 1.14 -6.54 1.07
N TYR A 38 0.76 -7.79 1.34
CA TYR A 38 -0.52 -8.09 1.97
C TYR A 38 -0.64 -7.52 3.39
N GLN A 39 0.44 -7.54 4.17
CA GLN A 39 0.48 -6.89 5.48
C GLN A 39 0.21 -5.38 5.35
N ASN A 40 0.87 -4.69 4.42
CA ASN A 40 0.63 -3.26 4.20
C ASN A 40 -0.80 -2.98 3.75
N LEU A 41 -1.33 -3.77 2.81
CA LEU A 41 -2.72 -3.65 2.35
C LEU A 41 -3.72 -3.88 3.49
N SER A 42 -3.46 -4.86 4.36
CA SER A 42 -4.32 -5.12 5.52
C SER A 42 -4.35 -3.95 6.51
N GLN A 43 -3.22 -3.26 6.71
CA GLN A 43 -3.16 -2.07 7.56
C GLN A 43 -3.94 -0.91 6.95
N ILE A 44 -3.78 -0.67 5.64
CA ILE A 44 -4.54 0.37 4.92
C ILE A 44 -6.04 0.10 5.03
N ALA A 45 -6.49 -1.14 4.78
CA ALA A 45 -7.90 -1.51 4.86
C ALA A 45 -8.44 -1.33 6.29
N TYR A 46 -7.66 -1.68 7.31
CA TYR A 46 -8.04 -1.48 8.70
C TYR A 46 -8.23 0.00 9.05
N ILE A 47 -7.28 0.87 8.64
CA ILE A 47 -7.40 2.32 8.85
C ILE A 47 -8.63 2.87 8.12
N GLN A 48 -8.86 2.47 6.88
CA GLN A 48 -10.04 2.87 6.11
C GLN A 48 -11.35 2.46 6.80
N ALA A 49 -11.41 1.24 7.34
CA ALA A 49 -12.57 0.79 8.09
C ALA A 49 -12.79 1.62 9.36
N GLY A 50 -11.71 1.99 10.07
CA GLY A 50 -11.77 2.87 11.24
C GLY A 50 -12.28 4.27 10.89
N VAL A 51 -11.78 4.87 9.82
CA VAL A 51 -12.22 6.18 9.28
C VAL A 51 -13.71 6.16 8.94
N ILE A 52 -14.18 5.11 8.26
CA ILE A 52 -15.60 4.96 7.90
C ILE A 52 -16.46 4.77 9.16
N ALA A 53 -16.01 3.96 10.12
CA ALA A 53 -16.74 3.75 11.36
C ALA A 53 -16.90 5.04 12.17
N ALA A 54 -15.82 5.83 12.31
CA ALA A 54 -15.85 7.13 12.97
C ALA A 54 -16.80 8.11 12.25
N ALA A 55 -16.74 8.17 10.91
CA ALA A 55 -17.66 9.00 10.11
C ALA A 55 -19.13 8.59 10.32
N VAL A 56 -19.43 7.29 10.32
CA VAL A 56 -20.78 6.76 10.54
C VAL A 56 -21.27 7.03 11.97
N ALA A 57 -20.37 7.04 12.95
CA ALA A 57 -20.67 7.41 14.34
C ALA A 57 -20.88 8.92 14.53
N GLY A 58 -20.66 9.73 13.48
CA GLY A 58 -20.75 11.19 13.55
C GLY A 58 -19.56 11.85 14.25
N GLU A 59 -18.45 11.14 14.41
CA GLU A 59 -17.21 11.68 14.94
C GLU A 59 -16.47 12.48 13.87
N ASP A 60 -15.75 13.52 14.29
CA ASP A 60 -14.82 14.22 13.39
C ASP A 60 -13.62 13.32 13.12
N VAL A 61 -13.48 12.94 11.86
CA VAL A 61 -12.45 12.00 11.40
C VAL A 61 -11.13 12.73 11.11
N GLY A 62 -11.11 14.07 11.18
CA GLY A 62 -9.94 14.88 10.89
C GLY A 62 -9.56 14.83 9.40
N ALA A 63 -8.43 15.44 9.05
CA ALA A 63 -7.97 15.44 7.67
C ALA A 63 -7.23 14.15 7.31
N VAL A 64 -7.37 13.71 6.06
CA VAL A 64 -6.72 12.49 5.55
C VAL A 64 -5.20 12.52 5.75
N TYR A 65 -4.56 13.68 5.61
CA TYR A 65 -3.12 13.80 5.81
C TYR A 65 -2.67 13.71 7.28
N ASP A 66 -3.57 13.92 8.25
CA ASP A 66 -3.28 13.71 9.67
C ASP A 66 -3.34 12.21 10.04
N LEU A 67 -4.20 11.46 9.33
CA LEU A 67 -4.45 10.04 9.57
C LEU A 67 -3.44 9.11 8.87
N PHE A 68 -2.86 9.55 7.75
CA PHE A 68 -1.97 8.73 6.93
C PHE A 68 -0.58 9.36 6.83
N PRO A 69 0.50 8.68 7.27
CA PRO A 69 1.84 9.26 7.35
C PRO A 69 2.60 9.21 6.00
N TYR A 70 1.91 9.48 4.88
CA TYR A 70 2.46 9.41 3.53
C TYR A 70 2.53 10.76 2.82
N TRP A 71 1.97 11.80 3.44
CA TRP A 71 1.91 13.14 2.87
C TRP A 71 3.15 13.93 3.24
N THR A 72 3.76 14.60 2.26
CA THR A 72 4.83 15.55 2.55
C THR A 72 4.25 16.86 3.06
N LYS A 73 5.09 17.71 3.66
CA LYS A 73 4.65 19.03 4.11
C LYS A 73 4.14 19.89 2.95
N ASP A 74 4.76 19.78 1.79
CA ASP A 74 4.38 20.54 0.59
C ASP A 74 2.99 20.09 0.10
N ASP A 75 2.73 18.77 0.06
CA ASP A 75 1.40 18.27 -0.31
C ASP A 75 0.30 18.77 0.63
N VAL A 76 0.58 18.83 1.94
CA VAL A 76 -0.36 19.35 2.94
C VAL A 76 -0.63 20.84 2.72
N LEU A 77 0.41 21.63 2.41
CA LEU A 77 0.28 23.05 2.15
C LEU A 77 -0.55 23.32 0.89
N ASP A 78 -0.33 22.57 -0.18
CA ASP A 78 -1.11 22.70 -1.42
C ASP A 78 -2.59 22.41 -1.20
N ILE A 79 -2.92 21.36 -0.42
CA ILE A 79 -4.31 21.04 -0.06
C ILE A 79 -4.95 22.16 0.75
N GLN A 80 -4.21 22.72 1.73
CA GLN A 80 -4.71 23.81 2.56
C GLN A 80 -4.93 25.09 1.74
N ALA A 81 -4.01 25.41 0.83
CA ALA A 81 -4.14 26.55 -0.08
C ALA A 81 -5.35 26.40 -1.00
N ALA A 82 -5.56 25.22 -1.60
CA ALA A 82 -6.73 24.95 -2.43
C ALA A 82 -8.05 25.09 -1.67
N LYS A 83 -8.12 24.59 -0.42
CA LYS A 83 -9.28 24.78 0.45
C LYS A 83 -9.54 26.26 0.77
N ALA A 84 -8.49 27.02 1.06
CA ALA A 84 -8.60 28.45 1.34
C ALA A 84 -9.12 29.23 0.12
N MET A 85 -8.57 28.97 -1.07
CA MET A 85 -9.04 29.59 -2.31
C MET A 85 -10.52 29.27 -2.57
N ALA A 86 -10.93 28.00 -2.44
CA ALA A 86 -12.31 27.59 -2.63
C ALA A 86 -13.28 28.24 -1.63
N TYR A 87 -12.84 28.53 -0.40
CA TYR A 87 -13.63 29.30 0.57
C TYR A 87 -13.81 30.75 0.13
N PHE A 88 -12.76 31.39 -0.39
CA PHE A 88 -12.84 32.78 -0.84
C PHE A 88 -13.67 32.95 -2.12
N ASP A 89 -13.67 31.98 -3.03
CA ASP A 89 -14.50 32.00 -4.24
C ASP A 89 -16.01 31.86 -3.96
N GLN A 90 -16.40 31.44 -2.75
CA GLN A 90 -17.80 31.29 -2.33
C GLN A 90 -18.41 32.58 -1.74
N PHE A 91 -17.63 33.65 -1.61
CA PHE A 91 -18.04 34.99 -1.17
C PHE A 91 -17.91 36.02 -2.29
#